data_AF-A0A645E744-F1
#
_entry.id   AF-A0A645E744-F1
#
_cell.length_a   1.000
_cell.length_b   1.000
_cell.length_c   1.000
_cell.angle_alpha   90.00
_cell.angle_beta   90.00
_cell.angle_gamma   90.00
#
_symmetry.space_group_name_H-M   'P 1'
#
loop_
_entity.id
_entity.type
_entity.pdbx_description
1 polymer ?
#
loop_
_entity_poly.entity_id
_entity_poly.type
_entity_poly.pdbx_seq_one_letter_code
_entity_poly.pdbx_strand_id
1 'polypeptide(L)'
;MLDIWHQETGGSAGGGQAARQLLDARQGLRRPLTEAAVQATPGMQARYTRTAQNEIYRQFHRLPNPDLVMYVFPHLAGTDPVPVPGYSTVFPLYQRVQYAMPGERVEDY
;
A
#
# COMPACT_ATOMS: atom_id res chain seq x y z
N MET A 1 4.57 10.64 -27.74
CA MET A 1 4.39 9.40 -26.92
C MET A 1 3.33 8.48 -27.51
N LEU A 2 2.22 9.00 -28.06
CA LEU A 2 1.25 8.21 -28.82
C LEU A 2 1.85 7.58 -30.09
N ASP A 3 2.83 8.24 -30.70
CA ASP A 3 3.45 7.84 -31.98
C ASP A 3 4.25 6.54 -31.86
N ILE A 4 4.91 6.34 -30.70
CA ILE A 4 5.66 5.11 -30.36
C ILE A 4 4.68 3.95 -30.16
N TRP A 5 3.54 4.21 -29.52
CA TRP A 5 2.51 3.20 -29.30
C TRP A 5 1.92 2.71 -30.63
N HIS A 6 1.63 3.63 -31.57
CA HIS A 6 1.13 3.26 -32.90
C HIS A 6 2.16 2.50 -33.76
N GLN A 7 3.45 2.77 -33.59
CA GLN A 7 4.54 2.10 -34.31
C GLN A 7 4.72 0.64 -33.83
N GLU A 8 4.63 0.39 -32.52
CA GLU A 8 4.73 -0.94 -31.91
C GLU A 8 3.45 -1.78 -32.07
N THR A 9 2.27 -1.14 -32.12
CA THR A 9 0.96 -1.81 -32.22
C THR A 9 0.44 -2.00 -33.64
N GLY A 10 1.20 -1.58 -34.67
CA GLY A 10 0.88 -1.87 -36.07
C GLY A 10 -0.36 -1.15 -36.61
N GLY A 11 -0.68 0.02 -36.05
CA GLY A 11 -1.87 0.81 -36.42
C GLY A 11 -1.70 1.73 -37.63
N SER A 12 -0.61 1.62 -38.42
CA SER A 12 -0.40 2.43 -39.62
C SER A 12 -0.77 1.64 -40.88
N ALA A 13 -1.68 2.20 -41.67
CA ALA A 13 -2.30 1.63 -42.87
C ALA A 13 -1.36 1.41 -44.09
N GLY A 14 -0.06 1.17 -43.86
CA GLY A 14 0.97 0.98 -44.90
C GLY A 14 1.81 -0.30 -44.77
N GLY A 15 1.59 -1.15 -43.76
CA GLY A 15 2.47 -2.28 -43.44
C GLY A 15 1.86 -3.67 -43.63
N GLY A 16 1.12 -3.92 -44.71
CA GLY A 16 0.28 -5.12 -44.86
C GLY A 16 1.01 -6.48 -44.77
N GLN A 17 2.31 -6.54 -45.08
CA GLN A 17 3.09 -7.79 -44.98
C GLN A 17 3.84 -7.93 -43.65
N ALA A 18 4.51 -6.88 -43.18
CA ALA A 18 5.23 -6.90 -41.90
C ALA A 18 4.29 -7.06 -40.70
N ALA A 19 3.11 -6.42 -40.73
CA ALA A 19 2.09 -6.58 -39.69
C ALA A 19 1.51 -8.01 -39.67
N ARG A 20 1.36 -8.64 -40.84
CA ARG A 20 0.91 -10.04 -40.95
C ARG A 20 1.97 -11.02 -40.44
N GLN A 21 3.24 -10.81 -40.79
CA GLN A 21 4.35 -11.62 -40.28
C GLN A 21 4.49 -11.51 -38.76
N LEU A 22 4.33 -10.30 -38.20
CA LEU A 22 4.29 -10.10 -36.75
C LEU A 22 3.08 -10.78 -36.10
N LEU A 23 1.92 -10.77 -36.75
CA LEU A 23 0.76 -11.50 -36.27
C LEU A 23 1.01 -13.01 -36.28
N ASP A 24 1.56 -13.57 -37.35
CA ASP A 24 1.89 -14.99 -37.46
C ASP A 24 2.91 -15.43 -36.40
N ALA A 25 3.97 -14.63 -36.21
CA ALA A 25 4.97 -14.88 -35.17
C ALA A 25 4.34 -14.85 -33.77
N ARG A 26 3.43 -13.88 -33.51
CA ARG A 26 2.69 -13.81 -32.24
C ARG A 26 1.72 -14.97 -32.07
N GLN A 27 1.08 -15.46 -33.13
CA GLN A 27 0.20 -16.63 -33.05
C GLN A 27 1.00 -17.91 -32.75
N GLY A 28 2.20 -18.07 -33.33
CA GLY A 28 3.09 -19.21 -33.03
C GLY A 28 3.64 -19.22 -31.60
N LEU A 29 3.83 -18.04 -31.00
CA LEU A 29 4.27 -17.89 -29.60
C LEU A 29 3.10 -17.95 -28.59
N ARG A 30 1.85 -17.95 -29.07
CA ARG A 30 0.68 -17.95 -28.20
C ARG A 30 0.49 -19.36 -27.63
N ARG A 31 0.85 -19.55 -26.37
CA ARG A 31 0.57 -20.78 -25.63
C ARG A 31 -0.90 -20.76 -25.19
N PRO A 32 -1.80 -21.60 -25.74
CA PRO A 32 -3.17 -21.66 -25.26
C PRO A 32 -3.18 -22.14 -23.81
N LEU A 33 -4.10 -21.59 -23.02
CA LEU A 33 -4.35 -22.10 -21.67
C LEU A 33 -4.86 -23.54 -21.82
N THR A 34 -4.15 -24.48 -21.23
CA THR A 34 -4.57 -25.88 -21.20
C THR A 34 -5.82 -26.02 -20.33
N GLU A 35 -6.69 -26.96 -20.66
CA GLU A 35 -7.92 -27.20 -19.90
C GLU A 35 -7.62 -27.50 -18.42
N ALA A 36 -6.52 -28.21 -18.17
CA ALA A 36 -5.96 -28.42 -16.82
C ALA A 36 -5.56 -27.11 -16.13
N ALA A 37 -4.94 -26.15 -16.84
CA ALA A 37 -4.62 -24.85 -16.28
C ALA A 37 -5.88 -24.04 -15.97
N VAL A 38 -6.88 -24.05 -16.86
CA VAL A 38 -8.17 -23.37 -16.64
C VAL A 38 -8.88 -23.94 -15.41
N GLN A 39 -8.93 -25.27 -15.26
CA GLN A 39 -9.53 -25.89 -14.08
C GLN A 39 -8.73 -25.69 -12.79
N ALA A 40 -7.40 -25.60 -12.87
CA ALA A 40 -6.55 -25.34 -11.70
C ALA A 40 -6.55 -23.86 -11.27
N THR A 41 -6.92 -22.94 -12.17
CA THR A 41 -6.87 -21.48 -11.93
C THR A 41 -7.72 -21.05 -10.73
N PRO A 42 -9.00 -21.46 -10.58
CA PRO A 42 -9.81 -21.10 -9.41
C PRO A 42 -9.18 -21.54 -8.08
N GLY A 43 -8.60 -22.75 -8.02
CA GLY A 43 -7.92 -23.26 -6.82
C GLY A 43 -6.63 -22.52 -6.49
N MET A 44 -5.91 -22.01 -7.50
CA MET A 44 -4.76 -21.14 -7.30
C MET A 44 -5.17 -19.73 -6.87
N GLN A 45 -6.17 -19.14 -7.53
CA GLN A 45 -6.67 -17.79 -7.23
C GLN A 45 -7.29 -17.72 -5.83
N ALA A 46 -7.99 -18.77 -5.40
CA ALA A 46 -8.56 -18.86 -4.05
C ALA A 46 -7.51 -18.79 -2.93
N ARG A 47 -6.24 -19.16 -3.20
CA ARG A 47 -5.13 -19.03 -2.23
C ARG A 47 -4.66 -17.58 -2.06
N TYR A 48 -4.91 -16.73 -3.06
CA TYR A 48 -4.60 -15.30 -3.02
C TYR A 48 -5.79 -14.45 -2.55
N THR A 49 -7.01 -15.01 -2.58
CA THR A 49 -8.21 -14.40 -2.00
C THR A 49 -8.24 -14.63 -0.49
N ARG A 50 -8.60 -13.58 0.27
CA ARG A 50 -8.78 -13.65 1.73
C ARG A 50 -9.76 -14.76 2.08
N THR A 51 -9.30 -15.74 2.86
CA THR A 51 -10.15 -16.76 3.49
C THR A 51 -10.50 -16.30 4.90
N ALA A 52 -11.60 -16.79 5.47
CA ALA A 52 -11.96 -16.53 6.87
C ALA A 52 -10.83 -16.93 7.85
N GLN A 53 -10.00 -17.91 7.48
CA GLN A 53 -8.82 -18.34 8.24
C GLN A 53 -7.69 -17.30 8.23
N ASN A 54 -7.48 -16.58 7.12
CA ASN A 54 -6.44 -15.53 7.02
C ASN A 54 -6.89 -14.18 7.60
N GLU A 55 -8.19 -14.02 7.89
CA GLU A 55 -8.78 -12.81 8.47
C GLU A 55 -8.37 -12.59 9.94
N ILE A 56 -7.92 -13.65 10.61
CA ILE A 56 -7.49 -13.63 12.01
C ILE A 56 -6.14 -12.89 12.17
N TYR A 57 -5.29 -12.88 11.13
CA TYR A 57 -3.99 -12.21 11.16
C TYR A 57 -4.12 -10.78 10.65
N ARG A 58 -4.16 -9.82 11.60
CA ARG A 58 -4.07 -8.40 11.28
C ARG A 58 -2.71 -8.13 10.63
N GLN A 59 -2.69 -7.82 9.33
CA GLN A 59 -1.44 -7.48 8.63
C GLN A 59 -0.80 -6.20 9.18
N PHE A 60 -1.61 -5.29 9.71
CA PHE A 60 -1.18 -4.03 10.31
C PHE A 60 -1.63 -3.97 11.76
N HIS A 61 -0.67 -3.95 12.67
CA HIS A 61 -0.90 -3.78 14.10
C HIS A 61 -0.83 -2.30 14.47
N ARG A 62 -1.47 -1.90 15.56
CA ARG A 62 -1.34 -0.51 16.05
C ARG A 62 0.01 -0.38 16.76
N LEU A 63 0.74 0.69 16.48
CA LEU A 63 1.93 1.03 17.26
C LEU A 63 1.52 1.51 18.65
N PRO A 64 2.31 1.20 19.69
CA PRO A 64 2.13 1.82 21.00
C PRO A 64 2.20 3.34 20.91
N ASN A 65 1.38 4.01 21.71
CA ASN A 65 1.33 5.46 21.78
C ASN A 65 1.40 5.87 23.26
N PRO A 66 2.60 5.97 23.84
CA PRO A 66 2.76 6.30 25.25
C PRO A 66 2.34 7.75 25.52
N ASP A 67 1.91 7.98 26.75
CA ASP A 67 1.68 9.32 27.26
C ASP A 67 3.00 9.96 27.71
N LEU A 68 3.20 11.22 27.32
CA LEU A 68 4.33 12.03 27.72
C LEU A 68 3.90 13.04 28.78
N VAL A 69 4.81 13.34 29.70
CA VAL A 69 4.62 14.36 30.74
C VAL A 69 5.49 15.56 30.41
N MET A 70 4.89 16.75 30.31
CA MET A 70 5.62 18.01 30.20
C MET A 70 5.39 18.86 31.45
N TYR A 71 6.48 19.42 31.95
CA TYR A 71 6.44 20.42 33.00
C TYR A 71 6.46 21.82 32.40
N VAL A 72 5.48 22.64 32.76
CA VAL A 72 5.40 24.04 32.39
C VAL A 72 5.93 24.87 33.55
N PHE A 73 7.00 25.63 33.32
CA PHE A 73 7.57 26.51 34.32
C PHE A 73 6.59 27.66 34.68
N PRO A 74 6.61 28.16 35.92
CA PRO A 74 5.85 29.34 36.30
C PRO A 74 6.16 30.52 35.37
N HIS A 75 5.13 31.20 34.88
CA HIS A 75 5.26 32.32 33.94
C HIS A 75 4.12 33.32 34.10
N LEU A 76 4.25 34.51 33.51
CA LEU A 76 3.16 35.48 33.44
C LEU A 76 2.30 35.19 32.22
N ALA A 77 0.98 35.30 32.37
CA ALA A 77 0.07 35.24 31.24
C ALA A 77 0.30 36.43 30.27
N GLY A 78 0.07 36.21 28.98
CA GLY A 78 0.53 37.09 27.89
C GLY A 78 0.10 38.55 28.02
N THR A 79 -1.13 38.88 27.61
CA THR A 79 -1.61 40.28 27.52
C THR A 79 -1.99 40.92 28.85
N ASP A 80 -2.32 40.10 29.84
CA ASP A 80 -2.59 40.52 31.22
C ASP A 80 -1.70 39.66 32.13
N PRO A 81 -0.72 40.24 32.87
CA PRO A 81 0.36 39.51 33.53
C PRO A 81 -0.09 38.80 34.82
N VAL A 82 -1.15 38.00 34.72
CA VAL A 82 -1.60 37.14 35.80
C VAL A 82 -0.56 36.01 35.99
N PRO A 83 -0.09 35.76 37.22
CA PRO A 83 0.88 34.71 37.46
C PRO A 83 0.27 33.32 37.26
N VAL A 84 0.93 32.50 36.44
CA VAL A 84 0.59 31.10 36.21
C VAL A 84 1.58 30.24 37.00
N PRO A 85 1.11 29.37 37.93
CA PRO A 85 1.99 28.48 38.69
C PRO A 85 2.59 27.40 37.78
N GLY A 86 3.64 26.73 38.25
CA GLY A 86 4.19 25.58 37.55
C GLY A 86 3.26 24.38 37.66
N TYR A 87 3.10 23.63 36.57
CA TYR A 87 2.27 22.43 36.56
C TYR A 87 2.79 21.40 35.55
N SER A 88 2.45 20.13 35.77
CA SER A 88 2.69 19.04 34.83
C SER A 88 1.42 18.75 34.05
N THR A 89 1.57 18.50 32.75
CA THR A 89 0.49 18.11 31.85
C THR A 89 0.88 16.84 31.10
N VAL A 90 -0.12 16.01 30.77
CA VAL A 90 0.04 14.73 30.10
C VAL A 90 -0.58 14.81 28.70
N PHE A 91 0.12 14.34 27.68
CA PHE A 91 -0.37 14.29 26.30
C PHE A 91 0.21 13.10 25.54
N PRO A 92 -0.48 12.56 24.53
CA PRO A 92 0.00 11.40 23.78
C PRO A 92 1.20 11.76 22.89
N LEU A 93 2.13 10.83 22.70
CA LEU A 93 3.28 10.98 21.79
C LEU A 93 2.83 11.27 20.35
N TYR A 94 1.80 10.58 19.86
CA TYR A 94 1.21 10.76 18.54
C TYR A 94 -0.25 11.25 18.63
N GLN A 95 -0.60 12.22 17.79
CA GLN A 95 -1.97 12.76 17.71
C GLN A 95 -2.99 11.75 17.14
N ARG A 96 -2.52 10.79 16.34
CA ARG A 96 -3.36 9.78 15.67
C ARG A 96 -2.78 8.40 15.91
N VAL A 97 -3.64 7.39 15.91
CA VAL A 97 -3.21 5.98 15.96
C VAL A 97 -2.39 5.66 14.72
N GLN A 98 -1.15 5.26 14.92
CA GLN A 98 -0.26 4.78 13.86
C GLN A 98 -0.33 3.26 13.77
N TYR A 99 -0.13 2.74 12.56
CA TYR A 99 -0.07 1.31 12.32
C TYR A 99 1.34 0.91 11.91
N ALA A 100 1.84 -0.17 12.51
CA ALA A 100 3.09 -0.82 12.19
C ALA A 100 2.99 -1.49 10.81
N MET A 101 4.03 -1.35 9.99
CA MET A 101 4.19 -2.13 8.77
C MET A 101 4.45 -3.61 9.11
N PRO A 102 4.14 -4.55 8.19
CA PRO A 102 4.42 -5.96 8.42
C PRO A 102 5.90 -6.20 8.75
N GLY A 103 6.17 -6.78 9.91
CA GLY A 103 7.53 -7.06 10.39
C GLY A 103 8.14 -5.99 11.30
N GLU A 104 7.48 -4.84 11.50
CA GLU A 104 7.90 -3.87 12.51
C GLU A 104 7.53 -4.36 13.92
N ARG A 105 8.35 -3.98 14.93
CA ARG A 105 8.10 -4.34 16.33
C ARG A 105 6.95 -3.51 16.91
N VAL A 106 6.17 -4.14 17.78
CA VAL A 106 4.94 -3.55 18.37
C VAL A 106 4.99 -3.55 19.90
N GLU A 107 6.10 -3.98 20.51
CA GLU A 107 6.22 -4.07 21.97
C GLU A 107 6.64 -2.73 22.58
N ASP A 108 6.17 -2.47 23.80
CA ASP A 108 6.67 -1.40 24.66
C ASP A 108 8.10 -1.71 25.11
N TYR A 109 8.93 -0.67 25.25
CA TYR A 109 10.32 -0.78 25.73
C TYR A 109 10.39 -0.80 27.26
#